data_AF-A0AAE3CHH0-F1
#
_entry.id   AF-A0AAE3CHH0-F1
#
_cell.length_a   1.000
_cell.length_b   1.000
_cell.length_c   1.000
_cell.angle_alpha   90.00
_cell.angle_beta   90.00
_cell.angle_gamma   90.00
#
_symmetry.space_group_name_H-M   'P 1'
#
loop_
_entity.id
_entity.type
_entity.pdbx_description
1 polymer ?
#
loop_
_entity_poly.entity_id
_entity_poly.type
_entity_poly.pdbx_seq_one_letter_code
_entity_poly.pdbx_strand_id
1 'polypeptide(L)'
;MRNIAFYRAGWREKQIRVKEQYDVAANSNFLDVAILDWCKLFADKDGKHHWKKVVQDRAGFEVGLYSHLKISKKEFKVYVRDVLKYRNKFLAHLDDERVMYPPKLRLARNAALYLYDYLRCDPVASGSIVNVELTGKRFYAALYTHALFVGVKK
;
A
#
# COMPACT_ATOMS: atom_id res chain seq x y z
N MET A 1 -1.35 -2.36 3.74
CA MET A 1 -2.36 -3.29 3.16
C MET A 1 -3.78 -2.98 3.63
N ARG A 2 -4.05 -2.92 4.94
CA ARG A 2 -5.38 -2.58 5.52
C ARG A 2 -6.01 -1.34 4.92
N ASN A 3 -5.32 -0.21 4.94
CA ASN A 3 -5.91 1.05 4.49
C ASN A 3 -6.17 1.04 2.96
N ILE A 4 -5.38 0.33 2.16
CA ILE A 4 -5.70 0.10 0.73
C ILE A 4 -6.98 -0.73 0.58
N ALA A 5 -7.20 -1.73 1.45
CA ALA A 5 -8.42 -2.53 1.43
C ALA A 5 -9.64 -1.69 1.80
N PHE A 6 -9.53 -0.89 2.85
CA PHE A 6 -10.62 -0.04 3.35
C PHE A 6 -10.97 1.07 2.36
N TYR A 7 -9.95 1.76 1.83
CA TYR A 7 -10.14 2.72 0.74
C TYR A 7 -10.90 2.07 -0.41
N ARG A 8 -10.44 0.93 -0.92
CA ARG A 8 -11.10 0.23 -2.02
C ARG A 8 -12.55 -0.17 -1.68
N ALA A 9 -12.84 -0.54 -0.43
CA ALA A 9 -14.19 -0.95 -0.02
C ALA A 9 -15.20 0.21 -0.06
N GLY A 10 -14.72 1.45 0.09
CA GLY A 10 -15.51 2.66 -0.08
C GLY A 10 -15.83 3.03 -1.53
N TRP A 11 -15.34 2.28 -2.53
CA TRP A 11 -15.62 2.50 -3.96
C TRP A 11 -16.34 1.32 -4.59
N ARG A 12 -17.20 1.61 -5.57
CA ARG A 12 -17.77 0.66 -6.52
C ARG A 12 -17.53 1.23 -7.91
N GLU A 13 -16.74 0.51 -8.71
CA GLU A 13 -16.28 1.00 -10.02
C GLU A 13 -15.57 2.36 -9.91
N LYS A 14 -16.19 3.44 -10.42
CA LYS A 14 -15.68 4.81 -10.36
C LYS A 14 -16.51 5.70 -9.42
N GLN A 15 -17.44 5.13 -8.67
CA GLN A 15 -18.31 5.86 -7.76
C GLN A 15 -17.98 5.52 -6.32
N ILE A 16 -17.99 6.55 -5.47
CA ILE A 16 -17.85 6.38 -4.03
C ILE A 16 -19.16 5.81 -3.47
N ARG A 17 -19.06 4.76 -2.65
CA ARG A 17 -20.20 4.09 -2.01
C ARG A 17 -20.70 4.86 -0.80
N VAL A 18 -19.79 5.54 -0.11
CA VAL A 18 -20.08 6.38 1.04
C VAL A 18 -20.48 7.78 0.58
N LYS A 19 -21.52 8.34 1.19
CA LYS A 19 -22.11 9.62 0.75
C LYS A 19 -21.96 10.74 1.77
N GLU A 20 -21.96 10.39 3.07
CA GLU A 20 -21.79 11.37 4.14
C GLU A 20 -20.39 11.96 4.13
N GLN A 21 -20.28 13.28 4.35
CA GLN A 21 -19.00 13.99 4.31
C GLN A 21 -17.94 13.36 5.23
N TYR A 22 -18.36 12.93 6.42
CA TYR A 22 -17.50 12.20 7.35
C TYR A 22 -16.96 10.90 6.74
N ASP A 23 -17.83 10.08 6.14
CA ASP A 23 -17.44 8.79 5.57
C ASP A 23 -16.56 8.98 4.33
N VAL A 24 -16.81 10.02 3.52
CA VAL A 24 -15.96 10.41 2.37
C VAL A 24 -14.56 10.83 2.85
N ALA A 25 -14.49 11.65 3.90
CA ALA A 25 -13.22 12.07 4.50
C ALA A 25 -12.46 10.88 5.10
N ALA A 26 -13.15 10.02 5.85
CA ALA A 26 -12.57 8.80 6.41
C ALA A 26 -12.03 7.87 5.32
N ASN A 27 -12.79 7.69 4.23
CA ASN A 27 -12.34 6.91 3.09
C ASN A 27 -11.06 7.49 2.48
N SER A 28 -11.02 8.81 2.26
CA SER A 28 -9.84 9.51 1.72
C SER A 28 -8.62 9.37 2.63
N ASN A 29 -8.80 9.47 3.94
CA ASN A 29 -7.72 9.25 4.91
C ASN A 29 -7.11 7.83 4.83
N PHE A 30 -7.88 6.81 4.46
CA PHE A 30 -7.31 5.48 4.23
C PHE A 30 -6.33 5.45 3.05
N LEU A 31 -6.60 6.21 1.99
CA LEU A 31 -5.63 6.36 0.90
C LEU A 31 -4.35 7.02 1.42
N ASP A 32 -4.48 8.12 2.12
CA ASP A 32 -3.34 8.93 2.54
C ASP A 32 -2.41 8.17 3.50
N VAL A 33 -2.98 7.51 4.50
CA VAL A 33 -2.21 6.65 5.42
C VAL A 33 -1.60 5.47 4.67
N ALA A 34 -2.30 4.88 3.69
CA ALA A 34 -1.72 3.82 2.86
C ALA A 34 -0.49 4.29 2.08
N ILE A 35 -0.52 5.50 1.53
CA ILE A 35 0.63 6.07 0.82
C ILE A 35 1.77 6.38 1.77
N LEU A 36 1.49 6.98 2.94
CA LEU A 36 2.52 7.26 3.95
C LEU A 36 3.24 5.98 4.39
N ASP A 37 2.49 4.93 4.72
CA ASP A 37 3.07 3.65 5.12
C ASP A 37 3.84 2.99 3.98
N TRP A 38 3.34 3.07 2.75
CA TRP A 38 4.06 2.53 1.61
C TRP A 38 5.38 3.26 1.35
N CYS A 39 5.41 4.59 1.48
CA CYS A 39 6.63 5.39 1.35
C CYS A 39 7.70 4.99 2.37
N LYS A 40 7.32 4.75 3.63
CA LYS A 40 8.25 4.27 4.66
C LYS A 40 8.94 2.96 4.25
N LEU A 41 8.19 2.08 3.58
CA LEU A 41 8.69 0.76 3.18
C LEU A 41 9.56 0.82 1.91
N PHE A 42 9.16 1.59 0.89
CA PHE A 42 9.74 1.48 -0.46
C PHE A 42 10.39 2.75 -1.02
N ALA A 43 10.12 3.91 -0.42
CA ALA A 43 10.55 5.20 -0.97
C ALA A 43 11.60 5.89 -0.10
N ASP A 44 11.44 5.83 1.24
CA ASP A 44 12.31 6.49 2.21
C ASP A 44 13.55 5.62 2.49
N LYS A 45 14.55 5.67 1.60
CA LYS A 45 15.75 4.80 1.64
C LYS A 45 16.52 4.86 2.96
N ASP A 46 16.54 6.03 3.59
CA ASP A 46 17.22 6.28 4.87
C ASP A 46 16.31 6.04 6.08
N GLY A 47 15.01 5.79 5.83
CA GLY A 47 14.03 5.51 6.86
C GLY A 47 14.27 4.18 7.56
N LYS A 48 14.01 4.15 8.86
CA LYS A 48 14.18 2.95 9.72
C LYS A 48 13.39 1.73 9.26
N HIS A 49 12.29 1.95 8.54
CA HIS A 49 11.35 0.91 8.11
C HIS A 49 11.54 0.47 6.66
N HIS A 50 12.55 1.01 5.96
CA HIS A 50 12.76 0.68 4.55
C HIS A 50 13.09 -0.80 4.37
N TRP A 51 12.52 -1.45 3.36
CA TRP A 51 12.63 -2.91 3.17
C TRP A 51 14.08 -3.42 3.16
N LYS A 52 15.03 -2.61 2.67
CA LYS A 52 16.48 -2.95 2.64
C LYS A 52 17.11 -3.16 4.02
N LYS A 53 16.46 -2.71 5.10
CA LYS A 53 16.92 -2.88 6.48
C LYS A 53 16.59 -4.27 7.02
N VAL A 54 15.59 -4.94 6.46
CA VAL A 54 15.10 -6.25 6.94
C VAL A 54 15.33 -7.37 5.94
N VAL A 55 15.45 -7.06 4.65
CA VAL A 55 15.75 -8.06 3.60
C VAL A 55 17.25 -8.19 3.39
N GLN A 56 17.77 -9.40 3.62
CA GLN A 56 19.19 -9.73 3.44
C GLN A 56 19.56 -9.88 1.95
N ASP A 57 18.90 -10.78 1.23
CA ASP A 57 19.09 -10.92 -0.22
C ASP A 57 18.34 -9.84 -1.00
N ARG A 58 18.96 -8.66 -1.07
CA ARG A 58 18.36 -7.48 -1.73
C ARG A 58 18.27 -7.65 -3.24
N ALA A 59 19.22 -8.35 -3.85
CA ALA A 59 19.26 -8.53 -5.30
C ALA A 59 18.17 -9.49 -5.75
N GLY A 60 18.06 -10.65 -5.09
CA GLY A 60 17.00 -11.62 -5.35
C GLY A 60 15.61 -11.04 -5.04
N PHE A 61 15.47 -10.27 -3.95
CA PHE A 61 14.23 -9.58 -3.64
C PHE A 61 13.82 -8.58 -4.73
N GLU A 62 14.73 -7.75 -5.24
CA GLU A 62 14.41 -6.80 -6.31
C GLU A 62 13.94 -7.53 -7.58
N VAL A 63 14.66 -8.57 -8.00
CA VAL A 63 14.30 -9.38 -9.18
C VAL A 63 12.92 -10.02 -8.99
N GLY A 64 12.68 -10.64 -7.83
CA GLY A 64 11.41 -11.28 -7.52
C GLY A 64 10.25 -10.29 -7.41
N LEU A 65 10.48 -9.12 -6.82
CA LEU A 65 9.49 -8.05 -6.73
C LEU A 65 9.07 -7.56 -8.12
N TYR A 66 10.03 -7.28 -9.00
CA TYR A 66 9.75 -6.78 -10.35
C TYR A 66 9.01 -7.83 -11.18
N SER A 67 9.42 -9.10 -11.08
CA SER A 67 8.72 -10.22 -11.69
C SER A 67 7.27 -10.34 -11.19
N HIS A 68 7.07 -10.28 -9.87
CA HIS A 68 5.74 -10.32 -9.24
C HIS A 68 4.82 -9.18 -9.71
N LEU A 69 5.38 -7.97 -9.83
CA LEU A 69 4.66 -6.78 -10.29
C LEU A 69 4.43 -6.75 -11.81
N LYS A 70 5.14 -7.59 -12.56
CA LYS A 70 5.18 -7.59 -14.04
C LYS A 70 5.61 -6.26 -14.64
N ILE A 71 6.64 -5.65 -14.05
CA ILE A 71 7.23 -4.39 -14.51
C ILE A 71 8.76 -4.46 -14.39
N SER A 72 9.45 -3.61 -15.13
CA SER A 72 10.90 -3.45 -15.04
C SER A 72 11.34 -2.64 -13.80
N LYS A 73 12.64 -2.72 -13.47
CA LYS A 73 13.28 -1.85 -12.47
C LYS A 73 13.09 -0.36 -12.78
N LYS A 74 13.13 0.02 -14.06
CA LYS A 74 12.94 1.41 -14.51
C LYS A 74 11.51 1.87 -14.22
N GLU A 75 10.52 1.06 -14.56
CA GLU A 75 9.11 1.37 -14.29
C GLU A 75 8.81 1.42 -12.78
N PHE A 76 9.40 0.53 -11.98
CA PHE A 76 9.26 0.60 -10.53
C PHE A 76 9.86 1.88 -9.95
N LYS A 77 11.03 2.33 -10.45
CA LYS A 77 11.63 3.62 -10.05
C LYS A 77 10.74 4.81 -10.41
N VAL A 78 10.11 4.80 -11.58
CA VAL A 78 9.13 5.82 -11.97
C VAL A 78 7.93 5.78 -11.02
N TYR A 79 7.39 4.60 -10.75
CA TYR A 79 6.28 4.44 -9.82
C TYR A 79 6.59 4.98 -8.41
N VAL A 80 7.77 4.65 -7.84
CA VAL A 80 8.21 5.18 -6.54
C VAL A 80 8.23 6.72 -6.54
N ARG A 81 8.71 7.33 -7.64
CA ARG A 81 8.74 8.79 -7.79
C ARG A 81 7.34 9.38 -7.82
N ASP A 82 6.40 8.75 -8.51
CA ASP A 82 5.02 9.23 -8.59
C ASP A 82 4.33 9.18 -7.21
N VAL A 83 4.54 8.09 -6.46
CA VAL A 83 4.04 7.97 -5.08
C VAL A 83 4.66 9.04 -4.17
N LEU A 84 5.97 9.28 -4.28
CA LEU A 84 6.67 10.33 -3.53
C LEU A 84 6.15 11.73 -3.87
N LYS A 85 5.90 12.00 -5.16
CA LYS A 85 5.30 13.27 -5.59
C LYS A 85 3.94 13.45 -4.93
N TYR A 86 3.09 12.42 -4.95
CA TYR A 86 1.79 12.48 -4.29
C TYR A 86 1.92 12.81 -2.80
N ARG A 87 2.79 12.09 -2.07
CA ARG A 87 3.03 12.35 -0.65
C ARG A 87 3.46 13.80 -0.41
N ASN A 88 4.50 14.24 -1.10
CA ASN A 88 5.10 15.54 -0.85
C ASN A 88 4.10 16.67 -1.18
N LYS A 89 3.47 16.61 -2.36
CA LYS A 89 2.60 17.67 -2.87
C LYS A 89 1.26 17.76 -2.15
N PHE A 90 0.65 16.63 -1.82
CA PHE A 90 -0.73 16.59 -1.33
C PHE A 90 -0.89 16.21 0.13
N LEU A 91 0.08 15.52 0.75
CA LEU A 91 -0.03 15.09 2.14
C LEU A 91 0.86 15.87 3.10
N ALA A 92 2.09 16.19 2.68
CA ALA A 92 3.08 16.79 3.55
C ALA A 92 3.10 18.32 3.46
N HIS A 93 2.99 18.87 2.24
CA HIS A 93 3.15 20.31 2.03
C HIS A 93 1.84 21.02 1.69
N LEU A 94 0.79 20.29 1.25
CA LEU A 94 -0.48 20.86 0.78
C LEU A 94 -0.21 22.02 -0.21
N ASP A 95 0.62 21.75 -1.21
CA ASP A 95 1.00 22.73 -2.23
C ASP A 95 -0.22 23.18 -3.06
N ASP A 96 -0.11 24.28 -3.80
CA ASP A 96 -1.17 24.88 -4.63
C ASP A 96 -1.67 24.01 -5.81
N GLU A 97 -1.29 22.72 -5.89
CA GLU A 97 -1.79 21.80 -6.91
C GLU A 97 -3.28 21.52 -6.68
N ARG A 98 -4.14 22.07 -7.55
CA ARG A 98 -5.60 21.95 -7.44
C ARG A 98 -6.17 20.59 -7.84
N VAL A 99 -5.37 19.75 -8.51
CA VAL A 99 -5.80 18.44 -9.02
C VAL A 99 -4.89 17.35 -8.48
N MET A 100 -5.49 16.47 -7.68
CA MET A 100 -4.81 15.34 -7.10
C MET A 100 -4.82 14.15 -8.07
N TYR A 101 -3.65 13.54 -8.30
CA TYR A 101 -3.51 12.31 -9.09
C TYR A 101 -2.97 11.18 -8.21
N PRO A 102 -3.86 10.40 -7.55
CA PRO A 102 -3.45 9.26 -6.74
C PRO A 102 -2.66 8.23 -7.56
N PRO A 103 -1.57 7.67 -7.01
CA PRO A 103 -0.80 6.65 -7.72
C PRO A 103 -1.61 5.36 -7.87
N LYS A 104 -1.26 4.54 -8.88
CA LYS A 104 -1.92 3.26 -9.14
C LYS A 104 -1.82 2.32 -7.93
N LEU A 105 -2.86 2.24 -7.10
CA LEU A 105 -2.85 1.47 -5.85
C LEU A 105 -2.66 -0.04 -6.04
N ARG A 106 -2.95 -0.57 -7.23
CA ARG A 106 -2.69 -1.99 -7.53
C ARG A 106 -1.20 -2.33 -7.39
N LEU A 107 -0.30 -1.44 -7.84
CA LEU A 107 1.14 -1.66 -7.72
C LEU A 107 1.59 -1.53 -6.26
N ALA A 108 1.16 -0.50 -5.53
CA ALA A 108 1.47 -0.35 -4.11
C ALA A 108 1.00 -1.55 -3.28
N ARG A 109 -0.23 -2.00 -3.53
CA ARG A 109 -0.79 -3.19 -2.89
C ARG A 109 0.07 -4.42 -3.19
N ASN A 110 0.32 -4.72 -4.46
CA ASN A 110 1.05 -5.93 -4.84
C ASN A 110 2.51 -5.91 -4.36
N ALA A 111 3.15 -4.74 -4.30
CA ALA A 111 4.50 -4.61 -3.73
C ALA A 111 4.50 -4.89 -2.23
N ALA A 112 3.53 -4.34 -1.49
CA ALA A 112 3.38 -4.60 -0.06
C ALA A 112 3.02 -6.06 0.24
N LEU A 113 2.18 -6.68 -0.60
CA LEU A 113 1.86 -8.11 -0.53
C LEU A 113 3.11 -8.96 -0.71
N TYR A 114 3.91 -8.67 -1.74
CA TYR A 114 5.16 -9.38 -1.99
C TYR A 114 6.15 -9.25 -0.82
N LEU A 115 6.35 -8.04 -0.28
CA LEU A 115 7.23 -7.84 0.87
C LEU A 115 6.74 -8.60 2.10
N TYR A 116 5.44 -8.56 2.39
CA TYR A 116 4.85 -9.32 3.48
C TYR A 116 5.08 -10.83 3.30
N ASP A 117 4.81 -11.33 2.10
CA ASP A 117 4.96 -12.74 1.76
C ASP A 117 6.42 -13.20 1.78
N TYR A 118 7.36 -12.32 1.42
CA TYR A 118 8.79 -12.57 1.52
C TYR A 118 9.21 -12.68 2.99
N LEU A 119 8.84 -11.71 3.82
CA LEU A 119 9.22 -11.67 5.24
C LEU A 119 8.57 -12.79 6.05
N ARG A 120 7.39 -13.29 5.66
CA ARG A 120 6.78 -14.45 6.33
C ARG A 120 7.59 -15.73 6.17
N CYS A 121 8.35 -15.84 5.07
CA CYS A 121 9.21 -16.97 4.79
C CYS A 121 10.64 -16.76 5.33
N ASP A 122 10.95 -15.58 5.85
CA ASP A 122 12.24 -15.29 6.45
C ASP A 122 12.28 -15.85 7.89
N PRO A 123 13.30 -16.64 8.26
CA PRO A 123 13.35 -17.34 9.55
C PRO A 123 13.45 -16.39 10.76
N VAL A 124 13.92 -15.15 10.56
CA VAL A 124 14.05 -14.17 11.63
C VAL A 124 12.86 -13.21 11.62
N ALA A 125 12.52 -12.65 10.46
CA ALA A 125 11.47 -11.63 10.37
C ALA A 125 10.07 -12.19 10.65
N SER A 126 9.82 -13.47 10.33
CA SER A 126 8.53 -14.13 10.53
C SER A 126 8.03 -14.09 11.98
N GLY A 127 8.93 -14.16 12.96
CA GLY A 127 8.57 -14.08 14.39
C GLY A 127 7.98 -12.74 14.83
N SER A 128 8.13 -11.68 14.02
CA SER A 128 7.58 -10.34 14.29
C SER A 128 6.30 -10.04 13.50
N ILE A 129 5.81 -10.97 12.67
CA ILE A 129 4.65 -10.76 11.80
C ILE A 129 3.37 -11.26 12.46
N VAL A 130 2.40 -10.36 12.61
CA VAL A 130 1.05 -10.70 13.05
C VAL A 130 0.31 -11.49 11.95
N ASN A 131 -0.41 -12.55 12.34
CA ASN A 131 -1.18 -13.43 11.44
C ASN A 131 -0.32 -14.11 10.35
N VAL A 132 0.88 -14.58 10.70
CA VAL A 132 1.83 -15.24 9.79
C VAL A 132 1.23 -16.38 8.96
N GLU A 133 0.14 -16.99 9.43
CA GLU A 133 -0.59 -18.08 8.77
C GLU A 133 -1.29 -17.68 7.46
N LEU A 134 -1.64 -16.39 7.30
CA LEU A 134 -2.29 -15.91 6.07
C LEU A 134 -1.24 -15.38 5.11
N THR A 135 -1.32 -15.78 3.83
CA THR A 135 -0.59 -15.05 2.78
C THR A 135 -1.09 -13.60 2.74
N GLY A 136 -0.24 -12.68 2.28
CA GLY A 136 -0.62 -11.27 2.15
C GLY A 136 -1.94 -11.12 1.36
N LYS A 137 -2.13 -11.94 0.32
CA LYS A 137 -3.36 -11.93 -0.51
C LYS A 137 -4.59 -12.29 0.32
N ARG A 138 -4.51 -13.35 1.15
CA ARG A 138 -5.61 -13.76 2.04
C ARG A 138 -5.87 -12.72 3.12
N PHE A 139 -4.81 -12.15 3.70
CA PHE A 139 -4.92 -11.09 4.70
C PHE A 139 -5.61 -9.84 4.12
N TYR A 140 -5.20 -9.39 2.93
CA TYR A 140 -5.86 -8.29 2.23
C TYR A 140 -7.33 -8.59 1.91
N ALA A 141 -7.62 -9.81 1.43
CA ALA A 141 -8.98 -10.21 1.11
C ALA A 141 -9.89 -10.20 2.35
N ALA A 142 -9.42 -10.73 3.49
CA ALA A 142 -10.16 -10.71 4.74
C ALA A 142 -10.50 -9.28 5.19
N LEU A 143 -9.53 -8.36 5.13
CA LEU A 143 -9.73 -6.95 5.47
C LEU A 143 -10.69 -6.24 4.50
N TYR A 144 -10.59 -6.53 3.21
CA TYR A 144 -11.49 -5.98 2.21
C TYR A 144 -12.93 -6.44 2.44
N THR A 145 -13.13 -7.74 2.63
CA THR A 145 -14.43 -8.34 2.94
C THR A 145 -15.02 -7.76 4.22
N HIS A 146 -14.23 -7.66 5.29
CA HIS A 146 -14.66 -7.04 6.54
C HIS A 146 -15.17 -5.61 6.33
N ALA A 147 -14.43 -4.78 5.60
CA ALA A 147 -14.84 -3.41 5.31
C ALA A 147 -16.11 -3.32 4.45
N LEU A 148 -16.32 -4.27 3.53
CA LEU A 148 -17.57 -4.34 2.76
C LEU A 148 -18.78 -4.63 3.65
N PHE A 149 -18.66 -5.55 4.61
CA PHE A 149 -19.77 -5.94 5.48
C PHE A 149 -20.18 -4.85 6.48
N VAL A 150 -19.20 -4.12 7.03
CA VAL A 150 -19.48 -2.99 7.93
C VAL A 150 -20.21 -1.86 7.20
N GLY A 151 -19.87 -1.62 5.92
CA GLY A 151 -20.49 -0.57 5.11
C GLY A 151 -21.88 -0.89 4.53
N VAL A 152 -22.42 -2.10 4.72
CA VAL A 152 -23.77 -2.49 4.27
C VAL A 152 -24.80 -2.40 5.40
N LYS A 153 -24.36 -2.26 6.66
CA LYS A 153 -25.24 -2.01 7.80
C LYS A 153 -25.50 -0.51 7.97
N LYS A 154 -26.21 0.10 7.03
CA LYS A 154 -26.89 1.40 7.20
C LYS A 154 -28.16 1.38 6.39
#